data_AF-A0A939WZN3-F1
#
_entry.id   AF-A0A939WZN3-F1
#
_cell.length_a   1.000
_cell.length_b   1.000
_cell.length_c   1.000
_cell.angle_alpha   90.00
_cell.angle_beta   90.00
_cell.angle_gamma   90.00
#
_symmetry.space_group_name_H-M   'P 1'
#
loop_
_entity.id
_entity.type
_entity.pdbx_description
1 polymer ?
#
loop_
_entity_poly.entity_id
_entity_poly.type
_entity_poly.pdbx_seq_one_letter_code
_entity_poly.pdbx_strand_id
1 'polypeptide(L)'
;MEEQTIGRYRKIRRYFASYKGNSSTVKELGTESENGRKRINESAELAATVLEKSAGLVEASSVVQNIASQTNLLAMNAAIEAAHAGEAGKGFAVVADEIRKLAEQSNTQGGKQIGEEMRNLANMTHEITDSMNKMAAGSGQITKSVELCHNLSDENQSNLDSLKNNVSMFKIK
;
A
#
# COMPACT_ATOMS: atom_id res chain seq x y z
N MET A 1 -48.54 26.09 -30.93
CA MET A 1 -48.18 24.67 -31.14
C MET A 1 -46.70 24.49 -31.51
N GLU A 2 -46.12 25.33 -32.37
CA GLU A 2 -44.68 25.24 -32.76
C GLU A 2 -43.70 25.33 -31.58
N GLU A 3 -43.94 26.22 -30.62
CA GLU A 3 -43.04 26.46 -29.50
C GLU A 3 -42.92 25.24 -28.55
N GLN A 4 -44.02 24.50 -28.35
CA GLN A 4 -44.01 23.23 -27.60
C GLN A 4 -43.23 22.13 -28.33
N THR A 5 -43.34 22.06 -29.66
CA THR A 5 -42.63 21.08 -30.48
C THR A 5 -41.12 21.35 -30.50
N ILE A 6 -40.72 22.62 -30.63
CA ILE A 6 -39.31 23.05 -30.52
C ILE A 6 -38.76 22.74 -29.11
N GLY A 7 -39.54 23.02 -28.06
CA GLY A 7 -39.19 22.68 -26.68
C GLY A 7 -38.96 21.18 -26.46
N ARG A 8 -39.79 20.32 -27.05
CA ARG A 8 -39.63 18.84 -27.01
C ARG A 8 -38.35 18.41 -27.73
N TYR A 9 -38.07 18.92 -28.93
CA TYR A 9 -36.84 18.63 -29.67
C TYR A 9 -35.58 19.04 -28.90
N ARG A 10 -35.61 20.20 -28.23
CA ARG A 10 -34.50 20.71 -27.41
C ARG A 10 -34.23 19.83 -26.19
N LYS A 11 -35.27 19.27 -25.55
CA LYS A 11 -35.13 18.30 -24.46
C LYS A 11 -34.49 17.00 -24.96
N ILE A 12 -34.97 16.44 -26.08
CA ILE A 12 -34.43 15.21 -26.66
C ILE A 12 -32.94 15.36 -26.99
N ARG A 13 -32.53 16.45 -27.64
CA ARG A 13 -31.10 16.71 -27.91
C ARG A 13 -30.24 16.73 -26.64
N ARG A 14 -30.73 17.34 -25.56
CA ARG A 14 -30.03 17.36 -24.26
C ARG A 14 -29.88 15.95 -23.67
N TYR A 15 -30.92 15.12 -23.75
CA TYR A 15 -30.85 13.72 -23.33
C TYR A 15 -29.78 12.95 -24.10
N PHE A 16 -29.72 13.10 -25.43
CA PHE A 16 -28.67 12.46 -26.25
C PHE A 16 -27.25 12.93 -25.88
N ALA A 17 -27.06 14.22 -25.61
CA ALA A 17 -25.76 14.76 -25.21
C ALA A 17 -25.33 14.23 -23.84
N SER A 18 -26.24 14.22 -22.85
CA SER A 18 -25.99 13.66 -21.53
C SER A 18 -25.65 12.17 -21.59
N TYR A 19 -26.34 11.42 -22.44
CA TYR A 19 -26.12 10.00 -22.63
C TYR A 19 -24.72 9.69 -23.16
N LYS A 20 -24.26 10.42 -24.21
CA LYS A 20 -22.88 10.30 -24.72
C LYS A 20 -21.84 10.62 -23.64
N GLY A 21 -22.09 11.65 -22.83
CA GLY A 21 -21.22 12.00 -21.71
C GLY A 21 -21.13 10.90 -20.65
N ASN A 22 -22.25 10.26 -20.31
CA ASN A 22 -22.25 9.15 -19.36
C ASN A 22 -21.44 7.95 -19.89
N SER A 23 -21.57 7.61 -21.17
CA SER A 23 -20.81 6.51 -21.78
C SER A 23 -19.29 6.76 -21.74
N SER A 24 -18.83 8.00 -21.98
CA SER A 24 -17.40 8.33 -21.80
C SER A 24 -16.96 8.21 -20.35
N THR A 25 -17.75 8.72 -19.40
CA THR A 25 -17.41 8.63 -17.96
C THR A 25 -17.35 7.18 -17.47
N VAL A 26 -18.21 6.29 -17.97
CA VAL A 26 -18.15 4.85 -17.64
C VAL A 26 -16.86 4.21 -18.14
N LYS A 27 -16.40 4.56 -19.36
CA LYS A 27 -15.11 4.06 -19.90
C LYS A 27 -13.92 4.57 -19.11
N GLU A 28 -13.92 5.84 -18.73
CA GLU A 28 -12.90 6.44 -17.87
C GLU A 28 -12.86 5.72 -16.51
N LEU A 29 -14.02 5.48 -15.89
CA LEU A 29 -14.12 4.77 -14.62
C LEU A 29 -13.58 3.32 -14.71
N GLY A 30 -13.82 2.63 -15.82
CA GLY A 30 -13.24 1.30 -16.07
C GLY A 30 -11.72 1.33 -16.14
N THR A 31 -11.16 2.32 -16.84
CA THR A 31 -9.71 2.52 -16.95
C THR A 31 -9.08 2.84 -15.59
N GLU A 32 -9.69 3.75 -14.83
CA GLU A 32 -9.22 4.10 -13.49
C GLU A 32 -9.33 2.94 -12.50
N SER A 33 -10.37 2.11 -12.59
CA SER A 33 -10.52 0.90 -11.78
C SER A 33 -9.40 -0.10 -12.07
N GLU A 34 -9.05 -0.29 -13.33
CA GLU A 34 -7.95 -1.18 -13.74
C GLU A 34 -6.59 -0.66 -13.29
N ASN A 35 -6.35 0.65 -13.42
CA ASN A 35 -5.15 1.29 -12.89
C ASN A 35 -5.07 1.15 -11.37
N GLY A 36 -6.19 1.31 -10.67
CA GLY A 36 -6.30 1.09 -9.23
C GLY A 36 -5.90 -0.34 -8.84
N ARG A 37 -6.37 -1.34 -9.60
CA ARG A 37 -6.01 -2.75 -9.39
C ARG A 37 -4.51 -3.01 -9.55
N LYS A 38 -3.87 -2.43 -10.58
CA LYS A 38 -2.41 -2.54 -10.77
C LYS A 38 -1.64 -1.96 -9.58
N ARG A 39 -2.03 -0.76 -9.12
CA ARG A 39 -1.40 -0.10 -7.96
C ARG A 39 -1.57 -0.90 -6.66
N ILE A 40 -2.69 -1.59 -6.49
CA ILE A 40 -2.92 -2.48 -5.34
C ILE A 40 -1.94 -3.66 -5.37
N ASN A 41 -1.75 -4.28 -6.54
CA ASN A 41 -0.79 -5.38 -6.69
C ASN A 41 0.65 -4.92 -6.45
N GLU A 42 1.06 -3.79 -7.02
CA GLU A 42 2.38 -3.19 -6.78
C GLU A 42 2.60 -2.89 -5.29
N SER A 43 1.57 -2.40 -4.60
CA SER A 43 1.62 -2.14 -3.16
C SER A 43 1.75 -3.43 -2.33
N ALA A 44 1.09 -4.51 -2.76
CA ALA A 44 1.21 -5.82 -2.12
C ALA A 44 2.62 -6.43 -2.31
N GLU A 45 3.22 -6.29 -3.49
CA GLU A 45 4.61 -6.71 -3.74
C GLU A 45 5.60 -5.91 -2.90
N LEU A 46 5.40 -4.60 -2.78
CA LEU A 46 6.22 -3.74 -1.93
C LEU A 46 6.11 -4.14 -0.46
N ALA A 47 4.89 -4.41 0.03
CA ALA A 47 4.67 -4.90 1.38
C ALA A 47 5.40 -6.23 1.64
N ALA A 48 5.34 -7.18 0.71
CA ALA A 48 6.09 -8.43 0.82
C ALA A 48 7.61 -8.20 0.88
N THR A 49 8.12 -7.29 0.05
CA THR A 49 9.55 -6.91 0.06
C THR A 49 9.97 -6.27 1.39
N VAL A 50 9.12 -5.44 2.00
CA VAL A 50 9.37 -4.85 3.32
C VAL A 50 9.46 -5.94 4.38
N LEU A 51 8.56 -6.93 4.38
CA LEU A 51 8.61 -8.07 5.30
C LEU A 51 9.90 -8.89 5.13
N GLU A 52 10.31 -9.17 3.89
CA GLU A 52 11.55 -9.91 3.62
C GLU A 52 12.78 -9.16 4.14
N LYS A 53 12.90 -7.86 3.80
CA LYS A 53 14.01 -7.03 4.29
C LYS A 53 14.00 -6.90 5.81
N SER A 54 12.81 -6.91 6.41
CA SER A 54 12.64 -6.87 7.86
C SER A 54 13.22 -8.12 8.53
N ALA A 55 13.01 -9.31 7.95
CA ALA A 55 13.61 -10.53 8.46
C ALA A 55 15.14 -10.45 8.49
N GLY A 56 15.76 -9.90 7.44
CA GLY A 56 17.22 -9.67 7.41
C GLY A 56 17.72 -8.70 8.48
N LEU A 57 16.93 -7.67 8.83
CA LEU A 57 17.27 -6.75 9.93
C LEU A 57 17.20 -7.43 11.31
N VAL A 58 16.26 -8.37 11.51
CA VAL A 58 16.19 -9.18 12.73
C VAL A 58 17.45 -10.04 12.88
N GLU A 59 17.91 -10.66 11.80
CA GLU A 59 19.15 -11.45 11.80
C GLU A 59 20.37 -10.57 12.11
N ALA A 60 20.50 -9.42 11.44
CA ALA A 60 21.57 -8.46 11.71
C ALA A 60 21.56 -7.96 13.17
N SER A 61 20.37 -7.68 13.71
CA SER A 61 20.17 -7.33 15.13
C SER A 61 20.67 -8.43 16.07
N SER A 62 20.38 -9.70 15.76
CA SER A 62 20.89 -10.84 16.53
C SER A 62 22.41 -10.92 16.49
N VAL A 63 23.04 -10.69 15.34
CA VAL A 63 24.50 -10.62 15.21
C VAL A 63 25.08 -9.51 16.10
N VAL A 64 24.47 -8.32 16.10
CA VAL A 64 24.89 -7.21 16.97
C VAL A 64 24.78 -7.57 18.45
N GLN A 65 23.70 -8.23 18.88
CA GLN A 65 23.54 -8.71 20.27
C GLN A 65 24.62 -9.73 20.65
N ASN A 66 24.96 -10.64 19.74
CA ASN A 66 26.00 -11.63 19.97
C ASN A 66 27.38 -10.97 20.13
N ILE A 67 27.70 -10.01 19.25
CA ILE A 67 28.95 -9.23 19.34
C ILE A 67 28.98 -8.43 20.64
N ALA A 68 27.88 -7.77 21.00
CA ALA A 68 27.77 -7.02 22.25
C ALA A 68 27.98 -7.93 23.46
N SER A 69 27.37 -9.12 23.48
CA SER A 69 27.52 -10.09 24.57
C SER A 69 28.95 -10.63 24.69
N GLN A 70 29.61 -10.92 23.57
CA GLN A 70 31.02 -11.33 23.57
C GLN A 70 31.94 -10.20 24.02
N THR A 71 31.69 -8.98 23.57
CA THR A 71 32.44 -7.77 23.96
C THR A 71 32.28 -7.52 25.46
N ASN A 72 31.08 -7.72 26.00
CA ASN A 72 30.82 -7.61 27.43
C ASN A 72 31.63 -8.62 28.26
N LEU A 73 31.70 -9.88 27.80
CA LEU A 73 32.51 -10.91 28.44
C LEU A 73 34.01 -10.62 28.36
N LEU A 74 34.49 -10.16 27.20
CA LEU A 74 35.88 -9.73 27.00
C LEU A 74 36.25 -8.56 27.93
N ALA A 75 35.37 -7.57 28.03
CA ALA A 75 35.53 -6.42 28.92
C ALA A 75 35.56 -6.85 30.40
N MET A 76 34.71 -7.80 30.79
CA MET A 76 34.72 -8.37 32.14
C MET A 76 36.04 -9.08 32.45
N ASN A 77 36.56 -9.88 31.53
CA ASN A 77 37.87 -10.53 31.69
C ASN A 77 39.00 -9.50 31.78
N ALA A 78 38.97 -8.46 30.96
CA ALA A 78 39.95 -7.37 31.02
C ALA A 78 39.89 -6.60 32.34
N ALA A 79 38.70 -6.37 32.90
CA ALA A 79 38.54 -5.75 34.21
C ALA A 79 39.11 -6.62 35.35
N ILE A 80 38.92 -7.94 35.28
CA ILE A 80 39.50 -8.90 36.24
C ILE A 80 41.03 -8.87 36.18
N GLU A 81 41.61 -8.87 34.98
CA GLU A 81 43.06 -8.86 34.79
C GLU A 81 43.67 -7.52 35.23
N ALA A 82 42.97 -6.40 34.95
CA ALA A 82 43.36 -5.08 35.42
C ALA A 82 43.36 -4.99 36.96
N ALA A 83 42.40 -5.63 37.63
CA ALA A 83 42.39 -5.72 39.09
C ALA A 83 43.56 -6.56 39.63
N HIS A 84 43.95 -7.64 38.94
CA HIS A 84 45.11 -8.47 39.28
C HIS A 84 46.43 -7.69 39.18
N ALA A 85 46.57 -6.79 38.20
CA ALA A 85 47.74 -5.94 38.03
C ALA A 85 47.86 -4.82 39.09
N GLY A 86 46.87 -4.66 39.97
CA GLY A 86 46.89 -3.69 41.06
C GLY A 86 47.01 -2.24 40.57
N GLU A 87 47.97 -1.48 41.11
CA GLU A 87 48.17 -0.07 40.74
C GLU A 87 48.55 0.11 39.25
N ALA A 88 49.26 -0.85 38.64
CA ALA A 88 49.64 -0.79 37.23
C ALA A 88 48.43 -0.98 36.29
N GLY A 89 47.34 -1.59 36.78
CA GLY A 89 46.13 -1.88 36.00
C GLY A 89 45.04 -0.81 36.06
N LYS A 90 45.17 0.23 36.90
CA LYS A 90 44.09 1.23 37.12
C LYS A 90 43.58 1.88 35.83
N GLY A 91 44.47 2.24 34.90
CA GLY A 91 44.07 2.82 33.62
C GLY A 91 43.30 1.84 32.74
N PHE A 92 43.73 0.57 32.71
CA PHE A 92 43.04 -0.50 31.97
C PHE A 92 41.68 -0.84 32.57
N ALA A 93 41.54 -0.78 33.89
CA ALA A 93 40.27 -1.02 34.57
C ALA A 93 39.19 -0.01 34.14
N VAL A 94 39.54 1.27 34.01
CA VAL A 94 38.61 2.32 33.54
C VAL A 94 38.17 2.05 32.09
N VAL A 95 39.11 1.68 31.21
CA VAL A 95 38.79 1.36 29.82
C VAL A 95 37.90 0.12 29.71
N ALA A 96 38.21 -0.93 30.49
CA ALA A 96 37.41 -2.16 30.52
C ALA A 96 35.98 -1.89 30.98
N ASP A 97 35.78 -1.08 32.02
CA ASP A 97 34.44 -0.71 32.48
C ASP A 97 33.65 0.10 31.45
N GLU A 98 34.31 0.98 30.69
CA GLU A 98 33.65 1.76 29.63
C GLU A 98 33.24 0.87 28.46
N ILE A 99 34.09 -0.07 28.04
CA ILE A 99 33.75 -1.06 27.01
C ILE A 99 32.57 -1.93 27.47
N ARG A 100 32.55 -2.33 28.75
CA ARG A 100 31.44 -3.10 29.34
C ARG A 100 30.12 -2.35 29.23
N LYS A 101 30.09 -1.07 29.62
CA LYS A 101 28.89 -0.23 29.50
C LYS A 101 28.42 -0.08 28.07
N LEU A 102 29.32 0.17 27.12
CA LEU A 102 28.99 0.28 25.70
C LEU A 102 28.41 -1.04 25.14
N ALA A 103 28.93 -2.18 25.60
CA ALA A 103 28.44 -3.49 25.23
C ALA A 103 27.01 -3.75 25.80
N GLU A 104 26.77 -3.41 27.07
CA GLU A 104 25.44 -3.51 27.69
C GLU A 104 24.41 -2.60 27.00
N GLN A 105 24.79 -1.37 26.68
CA GLN A 105 23.96 -0.45 25.90
C GLN A 105 23.66 -1.01 24.50
N SER A 106 24.69 -1.50 23.79
CA SER A 106 24.53 -2.09 22.46
C SER A 106 23.60 -3.31 22.47
N ASN A 107 23.64 -4.13 23.52
CA ASN A 107 22.74 -5.28 23.65
C ASN A 107 21.28 -4.85 23.87
N THR A 108 21.06 -3.79 24.64
CA THR A 108 19.72 -3.25 24.90
C THR A 108 19.13 -2.60 23.65
N GLN A 109 19.89 -1.69 23.02
CA GLN A 109 19.48 -0.98 21.81
C GLN A 109 19.35 -1.93 20.63
N GLY A 110 20.42 -2.67 20.35
CA GLY A 110 20.53 -3.53 19.17
C GLY A 110 19.61 -4.75 19.24
N GLY A 111 19.24 -5.18 20.45
CA GLY A 111 18.47 -6.39 20.66
C GLY A 111 16.99 -6.20 20.93
N LYS A 112 16.68 -5.49 22.02
CA LYS A 112 15.29 -5.33 22.44
C LYS A 112 14.55 -4.32 21.58
N GLN A 113 15.12 -3.13 21.41
CA GLN A 113 14.44 -2.06 20.68
C GLN A 113 14.30 -2.40 19.20
N ILE A 114 15.37 -2.85 18.54
CA ILE A 114 15.27 -3.28 17.14
C ILE A 114 14.26 -4.42 17.00
N GLY A 115 14.32 -5.44 17.86
CA GLY A 115 13.36 -6.55 17.81
C GLY A 115 11.89 -6.12 17.97
N GLU A 116 11.61 -5.16 18.86
CA GLU A 116 10.28 -4.57 19.03
C GLU A 116 9.84 -3.77 17.81
N GLU A 117 10.70 -2.90 17.28
CA GLU A 117 10.40 -2.13 16.07
C GLU A 117 10.16 -3.04 14.85
N MET A 118 10.92 -4.13 14.72
CA MET A 118 10.71 -5.10 13.65
C MET A 118 9.37 -5.83 13.77
N ARG A 119 8.90 -6.13 14.99
CA ARG A 119 7.56 -6.70 15.21
C ARG A 119 6.46 -5.70 14.86
N ASN A 120 6.63 -4.43 15.25
CA ASN A 120 5.69 -3.38 14.88
C ASN A 120 5.61 -3.22 13.36
N LEU A 121 6.76 -3.24 12.69
CA LEU A 121 6.84 -3.19 11.23
C LEU A 121 6.14 -4.39 10.56
N ALA A 122 6.31 -5.60 11.09
CA ALA A 122 5.62 -6.78 10.59
C ALA A 122 4.09 -6.66 10.74
N ASN A 123 3.61 -6.18 11.89
CA ASN A 123 2.18 -5.94 12.12
C ASN A 123 1.61 -4.90 11.16
N MET A 124 2.26 -3.74 11.02
CA MET A 124 1.85 -2.70 10.06
C MET A 124 1.81 -3.25 8.63
N THR A 125 2.76 -4.10 8.25
CA THR A 125 2.79 -4.69 6.91
C THR A 125 1.65 -5.69 6.70
N HIS A 126 1.26 -6.44 7.74
CA HIS A 126 0.07 -7.27 7.70
C HIS A 126 -1.21 -6.44 7.52
N GLU A 127 -1.37 -5.34 8.27
CA GLU A 127 -2.52 -4.44 8.13
C GLU A 127 -2.60 -3.80 6.73
N ILE A 128 -1.45 -3.44 6.14
CA ILE A 128 -1.36 -2.96 4.77
C ILE A 128 -1.85 -4.06 3.81
N THR A 129 -1.39 -5.29 3.96
CA THR A 129 -1.79 -6.42 3.11
C THR A 129 -3.29 -6.69 3.18
N ASP A 130 -3.88 -6.67 4.38
CA ASP A 130 -5.32 -6.82 4.57
C ASP A 130 -6.11 -5.68 3.92
N SER A 131 -5.60 -4.45 4.03
CA SER A 131 -6.19 -3.29 3.38
C SER A 131 -6.14 -3.40 1.86
N MET A 132 -5.02 -3.88 1.30
CA MET A 132 -4.89 -4.15 -0.13
C MET A 132 -5.87 -5.22 -0.61
N ASN A 133 -6.08 -6.29 0.16
CA ASN A 133 -7.07 -7.32 -0.16
C ASN A 133 -8.49 -6.74 -0.22
N LYS A 134 -8.86 -5.88 0.74
CA LYS A 134 -10.15 -5.18 0.74
C LYS A 134 -10.28 -4.23 -0.45
N MET A 135 -9.23 -3.49 -0.78
CA MET A 135 -9.20 -2.61 -1.95
C MET A 135 -9.33 -3.39 -3.26
N ALA A 136 -8.67 -4.55 -3.39
CA ALA A 136 -8.78 -5.41 -4.55
C ALA A 136 -10.22 -5.91 -4.76
N ALA A 137 -10.89 -6.33 -3.68
CA ALA A 137 -12.29 -6.70 -3.72
C ALA A 137 -13.19 -5.53 -4.15
N GLY A 138 -12.94 -4.32 -3.62
CA GLY A 138 -13.65 -3.10 -4.00
C GLY A 138 -13.46 -2.73 -5.49
N SER A 139 -12.22 -2.81 -5.99
CA SER A 139 -11.90 -2.62 -7.41
C SER A 139 -12.60 -3.65 -8.31
N GLY A 140 -12.70 -4.91 -7.86
CA GLY A 140 -13.48 -5.94 -8.55
C GLY A 140 -14.97 -5.60 -8.64
N GLN A 141 -15.57 -5.08 -7.57
CA GLN A 141 -16.97 -4.62 -7.56
C GLN A 141 -17.20 -3.41 -8.48
N ILE A 142 -16.26 -2.46 -8.50
CA ILE A 142 -16.30 -1.30 -9.41
C ILE A 142 -16.26 -1.77 -10.86
N THR A 143 -15.34 -2.68 -11.19
CA THR A 143 -15.20 -3.25 -12.54
C THR A 143 -16.50 -3.90 -13.00
N LYS A 144 -17.13 -4.71 -12.14
CA LYS A 144 -18.44 -5.33 -12.44
C LYS A 144 -19.54 -4.29 -12.64
N SER A 145 -19.53 -3.21 -11.85
CA SER A 145 -20.52 -2.13 -11.97
C SER A 145 -20.32 -1.32 -13.27
N VAL A 146 -19.06 -1.09 -13.66
CA VAL A 146 -18.71 -0.47 -14.95
C VAL A 146 -19.20 -1.31 -16.11
N GLU A 147 -18.98 -2.63 -16.08
CA GLU A 147 -19.45 -3.55 -17.11
C GLU A 147 -20.99 -3.53 -17.24
N LEU A 148 -21.71 -3.53 -16.12
CA LEU A 148 -23.16 -3.39 -16.11
C LEU A 148 -23.61 -2.05 -16.73
N CYS A 149 -22.99 -0.94 -16.34
CA CYS A 149 -23.27 0.38 -16.90
C CYS A 149 -22.96 0.48 -18.40
N HIS A 150 -21.92 -0.22 -18.87
CA HIS A 150 -21.55 -0.30 -20.27
C HIS A 150 -22.62 -1.04 -21.07
N ASN A 151 -23.05 -2.22 -20.60
CA ASN A 151 -24.11 -3.00 -21.24
C ASN A 151 -25.44 -2.23 -21.31
N LEU A 152 -25.83 -1.57 -20.20
CA LEU A 152 -27.02 -0.71 -20.17
C LEU A 152 -26.90 0.49 -21.11
N SER A 153 -25.69 1.06 -21.26
CA SER A 153 -25.46 2.08 -22.29
C SER A 153 -25.73 1.48 -23.66
N ASP A 154 -25.04 0.42 -24.06
CA ASP A 154 -25.15 -0.14 -25.40
C ASP A 154 -26.60 -0.49 -25.78
N GLU A 155 -27.37 -1.07 -24.85
CA GLU A 155 -28.81 -1.32 -25.04
C GLU A 155 -29.61 -0.02 -25.25
N ASN A 156 -29.39 0.99 -24.43
CA ASN A 156 -30.04 2.29 -24.56
C ASN A 156 -29.68 3.00 -25.87
N GLN A 157 -28.43 2.89 -26.34
CA GLN A 157 -28.02 3.43 -27.64
C GLN A 157 -28.79 2.75 -28.78
N SER A 158 -28.89 1.42 -28.76
CA SER A 158 -29.67 0.64 -29.73
C SER A 158 -31.16 1.04 -29.73
N ASN A 159 -31.75 1.21 -28.54
CA ASN A 159 -33.13 1.66 -28.39
C ASN A 159 -33.34 3.08 -28.94
N LEU A 160 -32.38 3.99 -28.70
CA LEU A 160 -32.43 5.36 -29.22
C LEU A 160 -32.28 5.41 -30.75
N ASP A 161 -31.40 4.59 -31.33
CA ASP A 161 -31.24 4.49 -32.78
C ASP A 161 -32.50 3.93 -33.44
N SER A 162 -33.11 2.92 -32.84
CA SER A 162 -34.41 2.38 -33.26
C SER A 162 -35.51 3.44 -33.21
N LEU A 163 -35.59 4.22 -32.12
CA LEU A 163 -36.56 5.32 -31.99
C LEU A 163 -36.33 6.40 -33.04
N LYS A 164 -35.07 6.77 -33.30
CA LYS A 164 -34.71 7.76 -34.32
C LYS A 164 -35.17 7.30 -35.72
N ASN A 165 -34.96 6.03 -36.04
CA ASN A 165 -35.42 5.43 -37.30
C ASN A 165 -36.95 5.49 -37.41
N ASN A 166 -37.68 5.08 -36.36
CA ASN A 166 -39.15 5.14 -36.34
C ASN A 166 -39.67 6.57 -36.53
N VAL A 167 -39.12 7.56 -35.81
CA VAL A 167 -39.51 8.98 -35.96
C VAL A 167 -39.19 9.51 -37.36
N SER A 168 -38.10 9.07 -37.99
CA SER A 168 -37.76 9.48 -39.35
C SER A 168 -38.75 8.96 -40.39
N MET A 169 -39.32 7.76 -40.20
CA MET A 169 -40.38 7.24 -41.08
C MET A 169 -41.66 8.08 -41.02
N PHE A 170 -42.02 8.66 -39.87
CA PHE A 170 -43.21 9.51 -39.75
C PHE A 170 -43.07 10.90 -40.39
N LYS A 171 -41.84 11.35 -40.71
CA LYS A 171 -41.61 12.64 -41.39
C LYS A 171 -41.79 12.58 -42.91
N ILE A 172 -42.05 11.42 -43.48
CA ILE A 172 -42.35 11.23 -44.90
C ILE A 172 -43.88 11.17 -45.06
N LYS A 173 -44.55 12.32 -44.96
CA LYS A 173 -45.90 12.59 -45.51
C LYS A 173 -46.19 14.07 -45.45
#